data_AF-A0AA46TKC0-F1
#
_entry.id   AF-A0AA46TKC0-F1
#
_cell.length_a   1.000
_cell.length_b   1.000
_cell.length_c   1.000
_cell.angle_alpha   90.00
_cell.angle_beta   90.00
_cell.angle_gamma   90.00
#
_symmetry.space_group_name_H-M   'P 1'
#
loop_
_entity.id
_entity.type
_entity.pdbx_description
1 polymer ?
#
loop_
_entity_poly.entity_id
_entity_poly.type
_entity_poly.pdbx_seq_one_letter_code
_entity_poly.pdbx_strand_id
1 'polypeptide(L)'
;MQSNNPVFARSDGFNGRSAQSTPGYTDPSSWSLDLGDHGAPPQIQPMTVETVVQKTAITLTVAALAAFATWWFIGPLVDGADVDQDAVNLTYMLAMGGAIAGFALAMVNSFKRVISPPLVIAYAVVEGVFIGAFSKMIVSFIGGDSSIVLQAVLGTIAAFAGTLTVYKVFNIKVTEKFRRGVMAALFGFVALALLNFVMSLFGADFGFRDFDTFGLLVSCAAVVIGVLCLILDFDFVERGVAAGLPESESWRAAFGLTVTLVWIYIEMLRIAAIFAGND
;
A
#
# COMPACT_ATOMS: atom_id res chain seq x y z
N MET A 1 7.73 -62.37 16.86
CA MET A 1 6.96 -62.56 18.11
C MET A 1 5.58 -63.06 17.69
N GLN A 2 5.25 -64.32 17.94
CA GLN A 2 3.96 -64.88 17.54
C GLN A 2 2.89 -64.38 18.50
N SER A 3 1.91 -63.63 18.01
CA SER A 3 0.82 -63.13 18.85
C SER A 3 -0.24 -64.21 19.03
N ASN A 4 -0.65 -64.51 20.27
CA ASN A 4 -1.72 -65.47 20.59
C ASN A 4 -3.14 -64.94 20.30
N ASN A 5 -3.25 -63.80 19.60
CA ASN A 5 -4.53 -63.24 19.21
C ASN A 5 -4.97 -63.86 17.87
N PRO A 6 -6.12 -64.56 17.81
CA PRO A 6 -6.57 -65.27 16.61
C PRO A 6 -6.84 -64.35 15.41
N VAL A 7 -7.02 -63.05 15.64
CA VAL A 7 -7.19 -62.05 14.58
C VAL A 7 -5.86 -61.75 13.89
N PHE A 8 -4.78 -61.60 14.66
CA PHE A 8 -3.45 -61.31 14.14
C PHE A 8 -2.65 -62.56 13.76
N ALA A 9 -3.09 -63.73 14.24
CA ALA A 9 -2.52 -65.02 13.84
C ALA A 9 -2.79 -65.37 12.36
N ARG A 10 -3.77 -64.72 11.72
CA ARG A 10 -4.14 -64.97 10.31
C ARG A 10 -3.48 -64.03 9.32
N SER A 11 -2.80 -62.98 9.77
CA SER A 11 -2.11 -62.04 8.89
C SER A 11 -0.64 -62.44 8.73
N ASP A 12 -0.26 -62.81 7.50
CA ASP A 12 1.08 -63.31 7.17
C ASP A 12 2.18 -62.27 7.45
N GLY A 13 1.86 -60.98 7.34
CA GLY A 13 2.77 -59.87 7.61
C GLY A 13 3.22 -59.74 9.07
N PHE A 14 2.41 -60.21 10.04
CA PHE A 14 2.79 -60.18 11.46
C PHE A 14 3.46 -61.49 11.92
N ASN A 15 3.28 -62.58 11.18
CA ASN A 15 3.85 -63.89 11.49
C ASN A 15 5.18 -64.19 10.77
N GLY A 16 5.74 -63.21 10.05
CA GLY A 16 7.07 -63.33 9.43
C GLY A 16 7.17 -64.42 8.36
N ARG A 17 6.04 -64.87 7.80
CA ARG A 17 6.03 -65.80 6.66
C ARG A 17 5.92 -64.99 5.39
N SER A 18 7.05 -64.84 4.70
CA SER A 18 7.10 -64.34 3.32
C SER A 18 6.23 -65.26 2.45
N ALA A 19 5.09 -64.74 2.01
CA ALA A 19 4.17 -65.45 1.13
C ALA A 19 4.85 -65.73 -0.22
N GLN A 20 5.07 -67.01 -0.50
CA GLN A 20 5.53 -67.49 -1.80
C GLN A 20 4.38 -67.29 -2.79
N SER A 21 4.61 -66.48 -3.82
CA SER A 21 3.63 -66.06 -4.82
C SER A 21 3.13 -67.23 -5.67
N THR A 22 1.83 -67.54 -5.59
CA THR A 22 1.14 -68.47 -6.49
C THR A 22 0.81 -67.75 -7.81
N PRO A 23 1.19 -68.27 -8.99
CA PRO A 23 0.93 -67.60 -10.26
C PRO A 23 -0.57 -67.65 -10.62
N GLY A 24 -1.22 -66.49 -10.74
CA GLY A 24 -2.58 -66.38 -11.31
C GLY A 24 -3.55 -65.48 -10.56
N TYR A 25 -3.20 -64.96 -9.39
CA TYR A 25 -4.03 -63.99 -8.66
C TYR A 25 -3.19 -62.77 -8.28
N THR A 26 -3.30 -61.68 -9.05
CA THR A 26 -2.68 -60.40 -8.69
C THR A 26 -3.48 -59.74 -7.58
N ASP A 27 -2.81 -59.47 -6.46
CA ASP A 27 -3.38 -58.81 -5.28
C ASP A 27 -4.00 -57.45 -5.67
N PRO A 28 -5.29 -57.21 -5.33
CA PRO A 28 -5.94 -55.91 -5.52
C PRO A 28 -5.19 -54.72 -4.89
N SER A 29 -4.33 -54.97 -3.89
CA SER A 29 -3.49 -53.94 -3.27
C SER A 29 -2.38 -53.39 -4.19
N SER A 30 -2.06 -54.10 -5.28
CA SER A 30 -1.07 -53.68 -6.28
C SER A 30 -1.62 -52.73 -7.35
N TRP A 31 -2.91 -52.42 -7.28
CA TRP A 31 -3.58 -51.51 -8.21
C TRP A 31 -3.18 -50.08 -7.86
N SER A 32 -2.13 -49.58 -8.49
CA SER A 32 -1.81 -48.15 -8.47
C SER A 32 -2.79 -47.43 -9.40
N LEU A 33 -3.58 -46.52 -8.82
CA LEU A 33 -4.31 -45.53 -9.59
C LEU A 33 -3.28 -44.58 -10.18
N ASP A 34 -3.01 -44.70 -11.49
CA ASP A 34 -2.34 -43.67 -12.26
C ASP A 34 -3.29 -42.46 -12.38
N LEU A 35 -3.32 -41.68 -11.30
CA LEU A 35 -3.87 -40.34 -11.28
C LEU A 35 -2.91 -39.49 -12.11
N GLY A 36 -3.06 -39.58 -13.44
CA GLY A 36 -2.17 -38.96 -14.40
C GLY A 36 -1.83 -37.55 -13.97
N ASP A 37 -0.53 -37.27 -13.92
CA ASP A 37 0.15 -36.00 -13.56
C ASP A 37 -0.74 -34.76 -13.70
N HIS A 38 -1.60 -34.54 -12.70
CA HIS A 38 -2.28 -33.28 -12.50
C HIS A 38 -1.31 -32.49 -11.67
N GLY A 39 -0.62 -31.58 -12.36
CA GLY A 39 0.61 -30.90 -11.96
C GLY A 39 0.73 -30.61 -10.48
N ALA A 40 1.98 -30.71 -10.00
CA ALA A 40 2.39 -30.39 -8.64
C ALA A 40 1.53 -29.25 -8.05
N PRO A 41 1.04 -29.39 -6.79
CA PRO A 41 0.19 -28.37 -6.18
C PRO A 41 0.83 -27.00 -6.37
N PRO A 42 0.06 -25.97 -6.76
CA PRO A 42 0.61 -24.65 -7.08
C PRO A 42 1.52 -24.23 -5.94
N GLN A 43 2.82 -24.12 -6.23
CA GLN A 43 3.81 -23.76 -5.23
C GLN A 43 3.43 -22.36 -4.76
N ILE A 44 2.94 -22.24 -3.53
CA ILE A 44 2.65 -20.95 -2.93
C ILE A 44 3.99 -20.25 -2.78
N GLN A 45 4.30 -19.37 -3.73
CA GLN A 45 5.57 -18.67 -3.75
C GLN A 45 5.62 -17.79 -2.49
N PRO A 46 6.71 -17.84 -1.71
CA PRO A 46 6.82 -16.99 -0.53
C PRO A 46 7.06 -15.54 -0.96
N MET A 47 6.56 -14.62 -0.14
CA MET A 47 6.81 -13.19 -0.22
C MET A 47 8.30 -12.91 -0.10
N THR A 48 8.84 -12.14 -1.05
CA THR A 48 10.22 -11.62 -0.97
C THR A 48 10.21 -10.10 -1.00
N VAL A 49 11.29 -9.49 -0.50
CA VAL A 49 11.48 -8.02 -0.58
C VAL A 49 11.41 -7.54 -2.02
N GLU A 50 11.95 -8.31 -2.96
CA GLU A 50 11.90 -8.01 -4.40
C GLU A 50 10.47 -7.92 -4.92
N THR A 51 9.60 -8.87 -4.56
CA THR A 51 8.18 -8.82 -4.96
C THR A 51 7.46 -7.58 -4.41
N VAL A 52 7.81 -7.14 -3.20
CA VAL A 52 7.23 -5.91 -2.62
C VAL A 52 7.70 -4.70 -3.41
N VAL A 53 9.01 -4.57 -3.63
CA VAL A 53 9.60 -3.46 -4.38
C VAL A 53 8.99 -3.36 -5.78
N GLN A 54 8.87 -4.49 -6.48
CA GLN A 54 8.26 -4.54 -7.80
C GLN A 54 6.80 -4.07 -7.77
N LYS A 55 5.99 -4.57 -6.82
CA LYS A 55 4.58 -4.19 -6.72
C LYS A 55 4.40 -2.73 -6.33
N THR A 56 5.19 -2.22 -5.39
CA THR A 56 5.20 -0.80 -5.03
C THR A 56 5.61 0.07 -6.22
N ALA A 57 6.62 -0.34 -7.00
CA ALA A 57 7.02 0.38 -8.20
C ALA A 57 5.91 0.41 -9.26
N ILE A 58 5.21 -0.71 -9.46
CA ILE A 58 4.05 -0.79 -10.37
C ILE A 58 2.95 0.17 -9.91
N THR A 59 2.56 0.12 -8.64
CA THR A 59 1.45 0.94 -8.12
C THR A 59 1.79 2.43 -8.13
N LEU A 60 3.03 2.82 -7.78
CA LEU A 60 3.48 4.21 -7.90
C LEU A 60 3.54 4.68 -9.36
N THR A 61 4.01 3.83 -10.27
CA THR A 61 4.06 4.17 -11.70
C THR A 61 2.65 4.38 -12.26
N VAL A 62 1.71 3.50 -11.91
CA VAL A 62 0.30 3.64 -12.29
C VAL A 62 -0.28 4.94 -11.72
N ALA A 63 -0.03 5.25 -10.46
CA ALA A 63 -0.48 6.50 -9.84
C ALA A 63 0.14 7.73 -10.53
N ALA A 64 1.44 7.71 -10.83
CA ALA A 64 2.13 8.81 -11.50
C ALA A 64 1.61 9.03 -12.94
N LEU A 65 1.38 7.95 -13.69
CA LEU A 65 0.80 8.03 -15.03
C LEU A 65 -0.63 8.57 -15.01
N ALA A 66 -1.45 8.12 -14.06
CA ALA A 66 -2.79 8.64 -13.86
C ALA A 66 -2.77 10.12 -13.46
N ALA A 67 -1.87 10.53 -12.55
CA ALA A 67 -1.70 11.94 -12.16
C ALA A 67 -1.29 12.81 -13.34
N PHE A 68 -0.33 12.35 -14.15
CA PHE A 68 0.09 13.04 -15.37
C PHE A 68 -1.05 13.13 -16.40
N ALA A 69 -1.77 12.04 -16.62
CA ALA A 69 -2.91 12.02 -17.53
C ALA A 69 -4.02 12.97 -17.07
N THR A 70 -4.32 13.02 -15.77
CA THR A 70 -5.28 13.97 -15.20
C THR A 70 -4.81 15.41 -15.35
N TRP A 71 -3.53 15.69 -15.08
CA TRP A 71 -2.96 17.03 -15.28
C TRP A 71 -3.10 17.49 -16.73
N TRP A 72 -2.80 16.61 -17.68
CA TRP A 72 -2.94 16.90 -19.11
C TRP A 72 -4.40 17.05 -19.53
N PHE A 73 -5.29 16.20 -19.02
CA PHE A 73 -6.72 16.22 -19.34
C PHE A 73 -7.44 17.48 -18.83
N ILE A 74 -7.07 17.99 -17.66
CA ILE A 74 -7.63 19.23 -17.12
C ILE A 74 -7.22 20.45 -17.97
N GLY A 75 -6.03 20.43 -18.58
CA GLY A 75 -5.54 21.57 -19.36
C GLY A 75 -5.15 22.78 -18.50
N PRO A 76 -4.70 23.90 -19.09
CA PRO A 76 -4.39 25.13 -18.36
C PRO A 76 -5.66 25.72 -17.72
N LEU A 77 -5.55 26.14 -16.45
CA LEU A 77 -6.68 26.74 -15.72
C LEU A 77 -6.87 28.23 -16.07
N VAL A 78 -5.83 28.85 -16.60
CA VAL A 78 -5.78 30.24 -17.02
C VAL A 78 -5.21 30.25 -18.43
N ASP A 79 -5.95 30.86 -19.37
CA ASP A 79 -5.48 31.10 -20.73
C ASP A 79 -5.45 32.61 -20.96
N GLY A 80 -4.24 33.19 -20.93
CA GLY A 80 -4.06 34.64 -20.97
C GLY A 80 -4.61 35.34 -19.72
N ALA A 81 -5.62 36.19 -19.90
CA ALA A 81 -6.28 36.92 -18.81
C ALA A 81 -7.59 36.26 -18.33
N ASP A 82 -8.06 35.23 -19.03
CA ASP A 82 -9.34 34.59 -18.76
C ASP A 82 -9.12 33.30 -17.94
N VAL A 83 -9.91 33.16 -16.87
CA VAL A 83 -9.95 31.95 -16.05
C VAL A 83 -10.96 30.99 -16.66
N ASP A 84 -10.53 29.79 -17.02
CA ASP A 84 -11.43 28.74 -17.51
C ASP A 84 -12.18 28.13 -16.31
N GLN A 85 -13.39 28.62 -16.07
CA GLN A 85 -14.23 28.18 -14.97
C GLN A 85 -14.60 26.69 -15.07
N ASP A 86 -14.70 26.14 -16.28
CA ASP A 86 -15.01 24.73 -16.49
C ASP A 86 -13.84 23.84 -16.07
N ALA A 87 -12.61 24.23 -16.42
CA ALA A 87 -11.40 23.53 -16.00
C ALA A 87 -11.19 23.62 -14.47
N VAL A 88 -11.51 24.76 -13.86
CA VAL A 88 -11.47 24.92 -12.39
C VAL A 88 -12.49 24.00 -11.71
N ASN A 89 -13.73 24.00 -12.18
CA ASN A 89 -14.79 23.13 -11.62
C ASN A 89 -14.44 21.64 -11.78
N LEU A 90 -13.90 21.25 -12.95
CA LEU A 90 -13.42 19.89 -13.20
C LEU A 90 -12.29 19.51 -12.23
N THR A 91 -11.37 20.42 -11.95
CA THR A 91 -10.28 20.19 -10.97
C THR A 91 -10.82 19.91 -9.59
N TYR A 92 -11.76 20.72 -9.08
CA TYR A 92 -12.39 20.49 -7.78
C TYR A 92 -13.18 19.17 -7.75
N MET A 93 -13.91 18.86 -8.83
CA MET A 93 -14.68 17.63 -8.92
C MET A 93 -13.78 16.38 -8.92
N LEU A 94 -12.67 16.41 -9.66
CA LEU A 94 -11.71 15.30 -9.71
C LEU A 94 -10.91 15.18 -8.40
N ALA A 95 -10.54 16.29 -7.76
CA ALA A 95 -9.87 16.26 -6.48
C ALA A 95 -10.79 15.72 -5.37
N MET A 96 -12.01 16.25 -5.25
CA MET A 96 -12.95 15.79 -4.22
C MET A 96 -13.45 14.37 -4.51
N GLY A 97 -13.84 14.09 -5.76
CA GLY A 97 -14.28 12.77 -6.19
C GLY A 97 -13.19 11.73 -6.06
N GLY A 98 -11.95 12.08 -6.42
CA GLY A 98 -10.76 11.24 -6.25
C GLY A 98 -10.46 10.96 -4.78
N ALA A 99 -10.50 11.97 -3.90
CA ALA A 99 -10.29 11.78 -2.46
C ALA A 99 -11.32 10.83 -1.84
N ILE A 100 -12.61 11.03 -2.16
CA ILE A 100 -13.70 10.19 -1.62
C ILE A 100 -13.61 8.77 -2.17
N ALA A 101 -13.40 8.61 -3.48
CA ALA A 101 -13.27 7.31 -4.12
C ALA A 101 -12.00 6.57 -3.64
N GLY A 102 -10.88 7.28 -3.50
CA GLY A 102 -9.63 6.76 -2.96
C GLY A 102 -9.78 6.29 -1.53
N PHE A 103 -10.40 7.11 -0.67
CA PHE A 103 -10.72 6.74 0.71
C PHE A 103 -11.62 5.50 0.79
N ALA A 104 -12.68 5.43 -0.02
CA ALA A 104 -13.57 4.28 -0.06
C ALA A 104 -12.83 3.00 -0.50
N LEU A 105 -12.00 3.07 -1.54
CA LEU A 105 -11.18 1.96 -2.00
C LEU A 105 -10.14 1.55 -0.96
N ALA A 106 -9.53 2.49 -0.25
CA ALA A 106 -8.60 2.21 0.83
C ALA A 106 -9.28 1.46 1.98
N MET A 107 -10.51 1.85 2.33
CA MET A 107 -11.32 1.15 3.34
C MET A 107 -11.69 -0.26 2.89
N VAL A 108 -12.14 -0.43 1.64
CA VAL A 108 -12.45 -1.76 1.08
C VAL A 108 -11.22 -2.67 1.08
N ASN A 109 -10.06 -2.15 0.68
CA ASN A 109 -8.79 -2.90 0.69
C ASN A 109 -8.37 -3.27 2.12
N SER A 110 -8.57 -2.38 3.09
CA SER A 110 -8.19 -2.59 4.49
C SER A 110 -9.01 -3.67 5.18
N PHE A 111 -10.31 -3.76 4.91
CA PHE A 111 -11.19 -4.77 5.51
C PHE A 111 -11.13 -6.14 4.82
N LYS A 112 -10.52 -6.23 3.64
CA LYS A 112 -10.45 -7.49 2.90
C LYS A 112 -9.39 -8.41 3.51
N ARG A 113 -9.79 -9.64 3.83
CA ARG A 113 -8.88 -10.67 4.37
C ARG A 113 -7.80 -11.08 3.37
N VAL A 114 -8.18 -11.24 2.09
CA VAL A 114 -7.26 -11.55 0.98
C VAL A 114 -7.20 -10.37 0.04
N ILE A 115 -6.04 -9.72 -0.07
CA ILE A 115 -5.88 -8.58 -0.96
C ILE A 115 -5.85 -9.04 -2.42
N SER A 116 -6.59 -8.32 -3.25
CA SER A 116 -6.69 -8.59 -4.68
C SER A 116 -5.89 -7.56 -5.47
N PRO A 117 -4.95 -7.99 -6.33
CA PRO A 117 -4.15 -7.08 -7.16
C PRO A 117 -4.96 -6.04 -7.95
N PRO A 118 -6.09 -6.39 -8.59
CA PRO A 118 -6.89 -5.42 -9.32
C PRO A 118 -7.41 -4.27 -8.46
N LEU A 119 -7.72 -4.50 -7.17
CA LEU A 119 -8.19 -3.44 -6.28
C LEU A 119 -7.07 -2.49 -5.87
N VAL A 120 -5.84 -2.99 -5.74
CA VAL A 120 -4.68 -2.15 -5.45
C VAL A 120 -4.35 -1.28 -6.65
N ILE A 121 -4.44 -1.83 -7.87
CA ILE A 121 -4.24 -1.07 -9.11
C ILE A 121 -5.36 -0.05 -9.30
N ALA A 122 -6.62 -0.41 -9.07
CA ALA A 122 -7.75 0.52 -9.14
C ALA A 122 -7.57 1.68 -8.15
N TYR A 123 -7.14 1.38 -6.91
CA TYR A 123 -6.78 2.39 -5.93
C TYR A 123 -5.67 3.31 -6.45
N ALA A 124 -4.58 2.76 -6.99
CA ALA A 124 -3.48 3.56 -7.53
C ALA A 124 -3.92 4.50 -8.67
N VAL A 125 -4.82 4.06 -9.55
CA VAL A 125 -5.38 4.93 -10.60
C VAL A 125 -6.20 6.07 -9.99
N VAL A 126 -7.11 5.76 -9.07
CA VAL A 126 -7.97 6.77 -8.42
C VAL A 126 -7.15 7.77 -7.62
N GLU A 127 -6.13 7.29 -6.90
CA GLU A 127 -5.21 8.20 -6.21
C GLU A 127 -4.36 9.03 -7.16
N GLY A 128 -3.91 8.47 -8.28
CA GLY A 128 -3.24 9.25 -9.30
C GLY A 128 -4.12 10.41 -9.79
N VAL A 129 -5.39 10.14 -10.08
CA VAL A 129 -6.37 11.19 -10.47
C VAL A 129 -6.50 12.24 -9.37
N PHE A 130 -6.64 11.81 -8.11
CA PHE A 130 -6.69 12.73 -6.97
C PHE A 130 -5.45 13.61 -6.89
N ILE A 131 -4.26 13.01 -6.89
CA ILE A 131 -2.97 13.69 -6.79
C ILE A 131 -2.79 14.68 -7.94
N GLY A 132 -3.12 14.29 -9.18
CA GLY A 132 -3.00 15.17 -10.34
C GLY A 132 -3.89 16.41 -10.23
N ALA A 133 -5.16 16.22 -9.86
CA ALA A 133 -6.11 17.31 -9.66
C ALA A 133 -5.76 18.19 -8.45
N PHE A 134 -5.39 17.57 -7.32
CA PHE A 134 -4.98 18.26 -6.10
C PHE A 134 -3.71 19.09 -6.31
N SER A 135 -2.75 18.56 -7.08
CA SER A 135 -1.53 19.29 -7.43
C SER A 135 -1.82 20.52 -8.28
N LYS A 136 -2.72 20.41 -9.27
CA LYS A 136 -3.17 21.58 -10.05
C LYS A 136 -3.86 22.61 -9.18
N MET A 137 -4.72 22.16 -8.27
CA MET A 137 -5.43 23.04 -7.33
C MET A 137 -4.43 23.86 -6.50
N ILE A 138 -3.43 23.21 -5.88
CA ILE A 138 -2.41 23.93 -5.11
C ILE A 138 -1.61 24.90 -5.98
N VAL A 139 -1.15 24.47 -7.16
CA VAL A 139 -0.39 25.33 -8.08
C VAL A 139 -1.22 26.55 -8.49
N SER A 140 -2.54 26.41 -8.66
CA SER A 140 -3.42 27.52 -8.97
C SER A 140 -3.54 28.55 -7.84
N PHE A 141 -3.46 28.13 -6.57
CA PHE A 141 -3.51 29.03 -5.42
C PHE A 141 -2.24 29.86 -5.23
N ILE A 142 -1.09 29.37 -5.71
CA ILE A 142 0.21 30.05 -5.57
C ILE A 142 0.66 30.78 -6.85
N GLY A 143 -0.24 31.04 -7.80
CA GLY A 143 0.08 31.83 -9.00
C GLY A 143 0.64 31.05 -10.20
N GLY A 144 0.50 29.72 -10.22
CA GLY A 144 0.78 28.90 -11.41
C GLY A 144 2.18 28.26 -11.45
N ASP A 145 3.00 28.44 -10.41
CA ASP A 145 4.33 27.85 -10.35
C ASP A 145 4.28 26.33 -10.23
N SER A 146 4.56 25.64 -11.33
CA SER A 146 4.55 24.17 -11.38
C SER A 146 5.83 23.53 -10.82
N SER A 147 6.84 24.34 -10.45
CA SER A 147 8.13 23.86 -9.93
C SER A 147 8.00 23.15 -8.58
N ILE A 148 7.00 23.52 -7.76
CA ILE A 148 6.74 22.91 -6.45
C ILE A 148 6.38 21.41 -6.56
N VAL A 149 5.78 20.99 -7.68
CA VAL A 149 5.39 19.60 -7.91
C VAL A 149 6.66 18.74 -8.01
N LEU A 150 7.65 19.20 -8.77
CA LEU A 150 8.93 18.50 -8.90
C LEU A 150 9.68 18.47 -7.56
N GLN A 151 9.67 19.57 -6.80
CA GLN A 151 10.26 19.62 -5.46
C GLN A 151 9.60 18.62 -4.50
N ALA A 152 8.27 18.51 -4.53
CA ALA A 152 7.52 17.55 -3.72
C ALA A 152 7.85 16.09 -4.08
N VAL A 153 7.97 15.78 -5.38
CA VAL A 153 8.40 14.45 -5.84
C VAL A 153 9.82 14.14 -5.36
N LEU A 154 10.76 15.05 -5.56
CA LEU A 154 12.15 14.87 -5.12
C LEU A 154 12.24 14.74 -3.60
N GLY A 155 11.46 15.55 -2.87
CA GLY A 155 11.36 15.48 -1.42
C GLY A 155 10.83 14.14 -0.91
N THR A 156 9.82 13.58 -1.59
CA THR A 156 9.25 12.26 -1.27
C THR A 156 10.26 11.14 -1.54
N ILE A 157 10.96 11.20 -2.67
CA ILE A 157 12.03 10.24 -3.01
C ILE A 157 13.16 10.33 -1.98
N ALA A 158 13.56 11.54 -1.60
CA ALA A 158 14.58 11.76 -0.58
C ALA A 158 14.15 11.25 0.80
N ALA A 159 12.90 11.50 1.21
CA ALA A 159 12.36 10.99 2.47
C ALA A 159 12.32 9.46 2.48
N PHE A 160 11.86 8.83 1.39
CA PHE A 160 11.84 7.38 1.24
C PHE A 160 13.25 6.78 1.27
N ALA A 161 14.16 7.28 0.43
CA ALA A 161 15.53 6.78 0.33
C ALA A 161 16.32 7.01 1.64
N GLY A 162 16.13 8.17 2.28
CA GLY A 162 16.73 8.50 3.57
C GLY A 162 16.24 7.54 4.66
N THR A 163 14.93 7.33 4.74
CA THR A 163 14.34 6.40 5.73
C THR A 163 14.78 4.96 5.48
N LEU A 164 14.80 4.51 4.23
CA LEU A 164 15.27 3.18 3.85
C LEU A 164 16.74 2.97 4.21
N THR A 165 17.58 3.97 3.92
CA THR A 165 19.01 3.95 4.27
C THR A 165 19.17 3.85 5.77
N VAL A 166 18.45 4.68 6.52
CA VAL A 166 18.51 4.71 7.98
C VAL A 166 18.05 3.37 8.56
N TYR A 167 16.93 2.83 8.08
CA TYR A 167 16.37 1.56 8.53
C TYR A 167 17.36 0.39 8.32
N LYS A 168 17.96 0.31 7.12
CA LYS A 168 18.89 -0.76 6.76
C LYS A 168 20.26 -0.63 7.45
N VAL A 169 20.80 0.58 7.56
CA VAL A 169 22.15 0.83 8.09
C VAL A 169 22.17 0.79 9.62
N PHE A 170 21.18 1.42 10.26
CA PHE A 170 21.14 1.52 11.73
C PHE A 170 20.45 0.31 12.39
N ASN A 171 20.00 -0.67 11.61
CA ASN A 171 19.35 -1.90 12.09
C ASN A 171 18.27 -1.59 13.14
N ILE A 172 17.37 -0.67 12.78
CA ILE A 172 16.38 -0.12 13.70
C ILE A 172 15.39 -1.22 14.09
N LYS A 173 15.41 -1.61 15.37
CA LYS A 173 14.44 -2.57 15.90
C LYS A 173 13.14 -1.88 16.27
N VAL A 174 12.10 -2.12 15.48
CA VAL A 174 10.75 -1.63 15.76
C VAL A 174 10.14 -2.41 16.93
N THR A 175 10.06 -1.75 18.09
CA THR A 175 9.43 -2.33 19.28
C THR A 175 7.91 -2.19 19.25
N GLU A 176 7.19 -3.05 19.97
CA GLU A 176 5.72 -2.93 20.10
C GLU A 176 5.29 -1.57 20.69
N LYS A 177 6.10 -0.99 21.58
CA LYS A 177 5.84 0.35 22.13
C LYS A 177 5.97 1.44 21.06
N PHE A 178 7.01 1.35 20.22
CA PHE A 178 7.18 2.26 19.09
C PHE A 178 6.01 2.16 18.12
N ARG A 179 5.62 0.94 17.71
CA ARG A 179 4.48 0.73 16.81
C ARG A 179 3.19 1.33 17.37
N ARG A 180 2.86 1.06 18.64
CA ARG A 180 1.68 1.63 19.29
C ARG A 180 1.72 3.16 19.34
N GLY A 181 2.89 3.73 19.63
CA GLY A 181 3.08 5.19 19.65
C GLY A 181 2.85 5.83 18.29
N VAL A 182 3.45 5.27 17.23
CA VAL A 182 3.28 5.77 15.86
C VAL A 182 1.83 5.60 15.39
N MET A 183 1.19 4.46 15.66
CA MET A 183 -0.23 4.27 15.32
C MET A 183 -1.14 5.25 16.07
N ALA A 184 -0.86 5.53 17.35
CA ALA A 184 -1.60 6.54 18.11
C ALA A 184 -1.42 7.94 17.52
N ALA A 185 -0.20 8.30 17.10
CA ALA A 185 0.07 9.57 16.42
C ALA A 185 -0.66 9.67 15.07
N LEU A 186 -0.62 8.61 14.27
CA LEU A 186 -1.34 8.54 12.99
C LEU A 186 -2.85 8.70 13.18
N PHE A 187 -3.47 7.92 14.07
CA PHE A 187 -4.90 8.04 14.33
C PHE A 187 -5.28 9.39 14.94
N GLY A 188 -4.44 9.94 15.82
CA GLY A 188 -4.64 11.28 16.38
C GLY A 188 -4.63 12.36 15.29
N PHE A 189 -3.66 12.31 14.38
CA PHE A 189 -3.57 13.24 13.26
C PHE A 189 -4.77 13.11 12.32
N VAL A 190 -5.13 11.88 11.92
CA VAL A 190 -6.29 11.63 11.04
C VAL A 190 -7.59 12.08 11.72
N ALA A 191 -7.76 11.84 13.02
CA ALA A 191 -8.93 12.29 13.76
C ALA A 191 -9.04 13.82 13.80
N LEU A 192 -7.92 14.53 13.99
CA LEU A 192 -7.90 16.00 13.93
C LEU A 192 -8.20 16.52 12.52
N ALA A 193 -7.64 15.90 11.49
CA ALA A 193 -7.92 16.27 10.10
C ALA A 193 -9.40 16.06 9.75
N LEU A 194 -10.00 14.94 10.18
CA LEU A 194 -11.43 14.66 10.02
C LEU A 194 -12.30 15.64 10.81
N LEU A 195 -11.91 16.00 12.04
CA LEU A 195 -12.60 17.00 12.83
C LEU A 195 -12.59 18.36 12.10
N ASN A 196 -11.43 18.79 11.58
CA ASN A 196 -11.32 20.02 10.80
C ASN A 196 -12.22 19.99 9.57
N PHE A 197 -12.21 18.87 8.83
CA PHE A 197 -13.07 18.68 7.67
C PHE A 197 -14.57 18.79 8.04
N VAL A 198 -15.02 18.12 9.09
CA VAL A 198 -16.42 18.19 9.53
C VAL A 198 -16.79 19.61 9.96
N MET A 199 -15.93 20.28 10.72
CA MET A 199 -16.16 21.67 11.16
C MET A 199 -16.23 22.63 9.97
N SER A 200 -15.39 22.44 8.94
CA SER A 200 -15.41 23.29 7.74
C SER A 200 -16.75 23.21 7.01
N LEU A 201 -17.49 22.10 7.11
CA LEU A 201 -18.85 21.98 6.55
C LEU A 201 -19.87 22.86 7.28
N PHE A 202 -19.60 23.21 8.53
CA PHE A 202 -20.40 24.13 9.34
C PHE A 202 -19.88 25.58 9.30
N GLY A 203 -18.88 25.87 8.44
CA GLY A 203 -18.29 27.20 8.30
C GLY A 203 -17.30 27.57 9.40
N ALA A 204 -16.81 26.60 10.18
CA ALA A 204 -15.78 26.80 11.18
C ALA A 204 -14.47 26.11 10.76
N ASP A 205 -13.36 26.84 10.76
CA ASP A 205 -12.03 26.29 10.48
C ASP A 205 -11.08 26.63 11.63
N PHE A 206 -10.29 25.66 12.07
CA PHE A 206 -9.25 25.88 13.08
C PHE A 206 -7.91 26.28 12.45
N GLY A 207 -7.86 26.41 11.13
CA GLY A 207 -6.66 26.71 10.36
C GLY A 207 -5.65 25.56 10.36
N PHE A 208 -6.06 24.35 10.76
CA PHE A 208 -5.20 23.17 10.85
C PHE A 208 -4.61 22.78 9.49
N ARG A 209 -5.26 23.20 8.40
CA ARG A 209 -4.88 22.90 7.02
C ARG A 209 -4.69 24.18 6.18
N ASP A 210 -4.50 25.33 6.81
CA ASP A 210 -4.26 26.59 6.10
C ASP A 210 -2.83 26.63 5.52
N PHE A 211 -2.60 27.59 4.63
CA PHE A 211 -1.28 27.86 4.04
C PHE A 211 -0.55 28.96 4.83
N ASP A 212 -0.50 28.81 6.14
CA ASP A 212 0.12 29.76 7.07
C ASP A 212 1.24 29.09 7.89
N THR A 213 1.80 29.82 8.87
CA THR A 213 2.86 29.28 9.74
C THR A 213 2.37 28.09 10.58
N PHE A 214 1.10 28.09 11.00
CA PHE A 214 0.55 26.97 11.77
C PHE A 214 0.37 25.72 10.89
N GLY A 215 -0.18 25.89 9.69
CA GLY A 215 -0.29 24.84 8.68
C GLY A 215 1.06 24.23 8.28
N LEU A 216 2.13 25.05 8.24
CA LEU A 216 3.49 24.56 8.02
C LEU A 216 3.95 23.63 9.14
N LEU A 217 3.76 24.00 10.41
CA LEU A 217 4.10 23.16 11.54
C LEU A 217 3.33 21.83 11.52
N VAL A 218 2.04 21.89 11.18
CA VAL A 218 1.20 20.70 11.04
C VAL A 218 1.69 19.80 9.90
N SER A 219 2.02 20.37 8.74
CA SER A 219 2.55 19.60 7.60
C SER A 219 3.93 19.01 7.90
N CYS A 220 4.82 19.73 8.58
CA CYS A 220 6.09 19.15 9.05
C CYS A 220 5.86 17.98 10.01
N ALA A 221 4.95 18.12 10.98
CA ALA A 221 4.58 17.02 11.87
C ALA A 221 3.99 15.83 11.11
N ALA A 222 3.16 16.09 10.09
CA ALA A 222 2.57 15.07 9.24
C ALA A 222 3.63 14.31 8.42
N VAL A 223 4.65 14.99 7.90
CA VAL A 223 5.80 14.35 7.23
C VAL A 223 6.58 13.48 8.21
N VAL A 224 6.85 13.97 9.42
CA VAL A 224 7.52 13.17 10.45
C VAL A 224 6.72 11.90 10.77
N ILE A 225 5.40 12.02 10.95
CA ILE A 225 4.52 10.85 11.15
C ILE A 225 4.59 9.91 9.94
N GLY A 226 4.54 10.44 8.72
CA GLY A 226 4.66 9.64 7.49
C GLY A 226 5.99 8.88 7.40
N VAL A 227 7.11 9.51 7.76
CA VAL A 227 8.42 8.85 7.84
C VAL A 227 8.43 7.75 8.90
N LEU A 228 7.82 7.97 10.06
CA LEU A 228 7.67 6.93 11.07
C LEU A 228 6.77 5.77 10.60
N CYS A 229 5.74 6.05 9.81
CA CYS A 229 4.92 5.04 9.14
C CYS A 229 5.73 4.24 8.12
N LEU A 230 6.62 4.87 7.32
CA LEU A 230 7.53 4.14 6.42
C LEU A 230 8.41 3.15 7.18
N ILE A 231 8.91 3.52 8.37
CA ILE A 231 9.68 2.60 9.23
C ILE A 231 8.82 1.39 9.63
N LEU A 232 7.54 1.60 9.97
CA LEU A 232 6.63 0.50 10.28
C LEU A 232 6.33 -0.36 9.04
N ASP A 233 6.21 0.25 7.87
CA ASP A 233 5.99 -0.47 6.62
C ASP A 233 7.17 -1.38 6.28
N PHE A 234 8.41 -0.90 6.49
CA PHE A 234 9.62 -1.72 6.30
C PHE A 234 9.71 -2.87 7.30
N ASP A 235 9.40 -2.63 8.58
CA ASP A 235 9.34 -3.69 9.60
C ASP A 235 8.24 -4.72 9.28
N PHE A 236 7.09 -4.28 8.75
CA PHE A 236 6.04 -5.17 8.29
C PHE A 236 6.52 -6.07 7.14
N VAL A 237 7.24 -5.51 6.16
CA VAL A 237 7.82 -6.26 5.04
C VAL A 237 8.84 -7.29 5.54
N GLU A 238 9.79 -6.89 6.38
CA GLU A 238 10.82 -7.80 6.87
C GLU A 238 10.24 -8.95 7.69
N ARG A 239 9.29 -8.67 8.59
CA ARG A 239 8.60 -9.72 9.36
C ARG A 239 7.80 -10.64 8.47
N GLY A 240 7.14 -10.11 7.44
CA GLY A 240 6.37 -10.90 6.48
C GLY A 240 7.24 -11.86 5.68
N VAL A 241 8.39 -11.38 5.21
CA VAL A 241 9.39 -12.20 4.50
C VAL A 241 10.00 -13.25 5.44
N ALA A 242 10.39 -12.85 6.66
CA ALA A 242 10.97 -13.77 7.64
C ALA A 242 9.98 -14.86 8.09
N ALA A 243 8.68 -14.56 8.12
CA ALA A 243 7.62 -15.52 8.41
C ALA A 243 7.22 -16.40 7.21
N GLY A 244 7.77 -16.16 6.01
CA GLY A 244 7.43 -16.91 4.80
C GLY A 244 5.97 -16.73 4.37
N LEU A 245 5.41 -15.53 4.52
CA LEU A 245 4.04 -15.22 4.09
C LEU A 245 3.85 -15.49 2.58
N PRO A 246 2.63 -15.80 2.11
CA PRO A 246 2.38 -16.01 0.69
C PRO A 246 2.64 -14.74 -0.14
N GLU A 247 3.04 -14.89 -1.40
CA GLU A 247 3.32 -13.79 -2.34
C GLU A 247 2.18 -12.78 -2.44
N SER A 248 0.93 -13.21 -2.25
CA SER A 248 -0.23 -12.32 -2.24
C SER A 248 -0.11 -11.18 -1.22
N GLU A 249 0.59 -11.40 -0.09
CA GLU A 249 0.80 -10.38 0.94
C GLU A 249 1.77 -9.28 0.51
N SER A 250 2.60 -9.46 -0.53
CA SER A 250 3.37 -8.33 -1.05
C SER A 250 2.49 -7.28 -1.74
N TRP A 251 1.26 -7.62 -2.16
CA TRP A 251 0.28 -6.60 -2.56
C TRP A 251 -0.24 -5.78 -1.37
N ARG A 252 -0.36 -6.40 -0.18
CA ARG A 252 -0.71 -5.69 1.06
C ARG A 252 0.37 -4.70 1.45
N ALA A 253 1.61 -5.17 1.46
CA ALA A 253 2.76 -4.35 1.78
C ALA A 253 2.93 -3.21 0.77
N ALA A 254 2.80 -3.51 -0.53
CA ALA A 254 2.90 -2.50 -1.57
C ALA A 254 1.80 -1.43 -1.46
N PHE A 255 0.57 -1.84 -1.16
CA PHE A 255 -0.55 -0.92 -0.92
C PHE A 255 -0.25 0.03 0.25
N GLY A 256 0.18 -0.50 1.41
CA GLY A 256 0.54 0.32 2.57
C GLY A 256 1.65 1.32 2.25
N LEU A 257 2.74 0.86 1.63
CA LEU A 257 3.84 1.71 1.18
C LEU A 257 3.37 2.81 0.22
N THR A 258 2.46 2.51 -0.72
CA THR A 258 1.93 3.54 -1.61
C THR A 258 1.10 4.59 -0.89
N VAL A 259 0.25 4.18 0.05
CA VAL A 259 -0.56 5.13 0.84
C VAL A 259 0.36 6.09 1.60
N THR A 260 1.40 5.54 2.27
CA THR A 260 2.37 6.34 3.01
C THR A 260 3.17 7.27 2.10
N LEU A 261 3.56 6.82 0.91
CA LEU A 261 4.30 7.67 -0.04
C LEU A 261 3.44 8.78 -0.63
N VAL A 262 2.18 8.50 -0.98
CA VAL A 262 1.23 9.51 -1.46
C VAL A 262 0.95 10.54 -0.38
N TRP A 263 0.79 10.11 0.87
CA TRP A 263 0.66 10.99 2.01
C TRP A 263 1.86 11.95 2.11
N ILE A 264 3.08 11.41 2.10
CA ILE A 264 4.30 12.23 2.18
C ILE A 264 4.37 13.20 1.01
N TYR A 265 4.01 12.77 -0.20
CA TYR A 265 3.95 13.65 -1.37
C TYR A 265 3.01 14.84 -1.15
N ILE A 266 1.79 14.60 -0.66
CA ILE A 266 0.80 15.67 -0.40
C ILE A 266 1.35 16.66 0.62
N GLU A 267 1.96 16.18 1.70
CA GLU A 267 2.51 17.06 2.73
C GLU A 267 3.76 17.81 2.26
N MET A 268 4.63 17.18 1.46
CA MET A 268 5.77 17.85 0.83
C MET A 268 5.32 18.93 -0.16
N LEU A 269 4.26 18.66 -0.93
CA LEU A 269 3.65 19.62 -1.83
C LEU A 269 3.07 20.83 -1.07
N ARG A 270 2.38 20.57 0.05
CA ARG A 270 1.87 21.64 0.92
C ARG A 270 3.00 22.50 1.49
N ILE A 271 4.07 21.87 1.99
CA ILE A 271 5.23 22.60 2.51
C ILE A 271 5.85 23.48 1.41
N ALA A 272 6.08 22.93 0.21
CA ALA A 272 6.62 23.69 -0.92
C ALA A 272 5.71 24.86 -1.31
N ALA A 273 4.39 24.66 -1.30
CA ALA A 273 3.42 25.70 -1.60
C ALA A 273 3.41 26.82 -0.56
N ILE A 274 3.55 26.51 0.74
CA ILE A 274 3.62 27.52 1.80
C ILE A 274 4.89 28.36 1.64
N PHE A 275 6.03 27.76 1.29
CA PHE A 275 7.24 28.53 1.04
C PHE A 275 7.11 29.40 -0.20
N ALA A 276 6.60 28.86 -1.31
CA ALA A 276 6.44 29.62 -2.56
C ALA A 276 5.41 30.76 -2.44
N GLY A 277 4.37 30.61 -1.64
CA GLY A 277 3.34 31.64 -1.43
C GLY A 277 3.74 32.78 -0.49
N ASN A 278 4.90 32.67 0.19
CA ASN A 278 5.42 33.70 1.10
C ASN A 278 6.53 34.57 0.46
N ASP A 279 6.92 34.27 -0.78
CA ASP A 279 7.88 35.05 -1.60
C ASP A 279 7.14 36.02 -2.54
#